data_AF-A0A6A6T6Y4-F1
#
_entry.id   AF-A0A6A6T6Y4-F1
#
_cell.length_a   1.000
_cell.length_b   1.000
_cell.length_c   1.000
_cell.angle_alpha   90.00
_cell.angle_beta   90.00
_cell.angle_gamma   90.00
#
_symmetry.space_group_name_H-M   'P 1'
#
loop_
_entity.id
_entity.type
_entity.pdbx_description
1 polymer ?
#
loop_
_entity_poly.entity_id
_entity_poly.type
_entity_poly.pdbx_seq_one_letter_code
_entity_poly.pdbx_strand_id
1 'polypeptide(L)'
;MASAEGLLHAHEKAQANLQVKMSTVPVHTILRKKHPTIIDIYEGNENLMTHGVPQHLSYSFLFSNFNALATMGFSADAPTDNLDLVKAIWYWGMDKEHSLNLRWKPVRLNVILATFILANVENGQAVSEWVSDDALPFVTQFFQAWCATLHKGAPTDGFSVQERFLDTWIHGEYDLTHFSNRGLRRLQGFVDKLLVADHGINKSSTDLETALSKMSPGQLSQHGVALAVQYCYAFEKEHAHGHEIGAENMVVDTDLSLDDLARVDWGCPLVSSLLTDVDSSIPAPVDIPRPVKRRAPWISTDAAVDIFERKLNVDDVQKMFEGIAI
;
A
#
# COMPACT_ATOMS: atom_id res chain seq x y z
N MET A 1 -7.31 -41.98 -1.75
CA MET A 1 -7.94 -41.16 -0.70
C MET A 1 -6.90 -40.97 0.39
N ALA A 2 -6.69 -39.74 0.87
CA ALA A 2 -5.83 -39.52 2.04
C ALA A 2 -6.44 -40.21 3.27
N SER A 3 -5.62 -40.69 4.20
CA SER A 3 -6.11 -41.22 5.48
C SER A 3 -6.76 -40.09 6.29
N ALA A 4 -7.70 -40.43 7.19
CA ALA A 4 -8.30 -39.46 8.10
C ALA A 4 -7.24 -38.70 8.92
N GLU A 5 -6.21 -39.40 9.38
CA GLU A 5 -5.05 -38.84 10.07
C GLU A 5 -4.27 -37.86 9.18
N GLY A 6 -4.09 -38.18 7.89
CA GLY A 6 -3.44 -37.30 6.92
C GLY A 6 -4.22 -36.01 6.65
N LEU A 7 -5.56 -36.08 6.60
CA LEU A 7 -6.42 -34.91 6.44
C LEU A 7 -6.38 -33.99 7.66
N LEU A 8 -6.43 -34.57 8.87
CA LEU A 8 -6.34 -33.80 10.11
C LEU A 8 -4.98 -33.10 10.22
N HIS A 9 -3.89 -33.82 9.96
CA HIS A 9 -2.55 -33.25 9.98
C HIS A 9 -2.39 -32.11 8.95
N ALA A 10 -2.93 -32.28 7.74
CA ALA A 10 -2.91 -31.23 6.72
C ALA A 10 -3.72 -29.99 7.17
N HIS A 11 -4.85 -30.19 7.85
CA HIS A 11 -5.66 -29.10 8.39
C HIS A 11 -4.92 -28.31 9.48
N GLU A 12 -4.37 -28.98 10.48
CA GLU A 12 -3.59 -28.37 11.56
C GLU A 12 -2.41 -27.57 11.00
N LYS A 13 -1.70 -28.15 10.02
CA LYS A 13 -0.61 -27.48 9.32
C LYS A 13 -1.10 -26.24 8.55
N ALA A 14 -2.21 -26.35 7.83
CA ALA A 14 -2.76 -25.23 7.07
C ALA A 14 -3.20 -24.08 7.97
N GLN A 15 -3.82 -24.36 9.12
CA GLN A 15 -4.18 -23.35 10.12
C GLN A 15 -2.95 -22.65 10.69
N ALA A 16 -1.95 -23.41 11.13
CA ALA A 16 -0.70 -22.85 11.66
C ALA A 16 0.01 -21.99 10.62
N ASN A 17 0.13 -22.48 9.38
CA ASN A 17 0.73 -21.73 8.29
C ASN A 17 -0.07 -20.47 7.94
N LEU A 18 -1.41 -20.53 7.94
CA LEU A 18 -2.24 -19.36 7.65
C LEU A 18 -1.98 -18.25 8.66
N GLN A 19 -1.91 -18.60 9.95
CA GLN A 19 -1.64 -17.63 11.01
C GLN A 19 -0.29 -16.94 10.82
N VAL A 20 0.76 -17.72 10.58
CA VAL A 20 2.11 -17.15 10.38
C VAL A 20 2.15 -16.32 9.10
N LYS A 21 1.63 -16.84 7.98
CA LYS A 21 1.70 -16.17 6.68
C LYS A 21 0.87 -14.89 6.61
N MET A 22 -0.27 -14.83 7.31
CA MET A 22 -1.13 -13.64 7.33
C MET A 22 -0.67 -12.56 8.32
N SER A 23 0.14 -12.91 9.32
CA SER A 23 0.68 -11.93 10.29
C SER A 23 1.52 -10.82 9.65
N THR A 24 2.07 -11.06 8.45
CA THR A 24 2.90 -10.09 7.72
C THR A 24 2.12 -9.29 6.68
N VAL A 25 0.91 -9.72 6.33
CA VAL A 25 0.04 -9.03 5.38
C VAL A 25 -0.79 -8.00 6.14
N PRO A 26 -0.66 -6.70 5.83
CA PRO A 26 -1.44 -5.68 6.52
C PRO A 26 -2.94 -5.87 6.23
N VAL A 27 -3.74 -5.98 7.29
CA VAL A 27 -5.19 -6.27 7.18
C VAL A 27 -5.95 -5.31 6.25
N HIS A 28 -5.43 -4.09 6.08
CA HIS A 28 -6.05 -3.05 5.28
C HIS A 28 -5.86 -3.20 3.77
N THR A 29 -4.98 -4.07 3.30
CA THR A 29 -4.86 -4.41 1.88
C THR A 29 -5.90 -5.45 1.46
N ILE A 30 -6.69 -5.96 2.41
CA ILE A 30 -7.76 -6.92 2.17
C ILE A 30 -9.10 -6.19 2.10
N LEU A 31 -9.92 -6.55 1.12
CA LEU A 31 -11.19 -5.90 0.80
C LEU A 31 -12.09 -5.68 2.03
N ARG A 32 -12.28 -6.72 2.84
CA ARG A 32 -13.16 -6.68 4.01
C ARG A 32 -12.46 -6.19 5.28
N LYS A 33 -11.21 -5.72 5.17
CA LYS A 33 -10.38 -5.30 6.31
C LYS A 33 -10.31 -6.37 7.40
N LYS A 34 -10.29 -7.64 6.99
CA LYS A 34 -10.19 -8.83 7.84
C LYS A 34 -9.36 -9.88 7.10
N HIS A 35 -8.42 -10.52 7.79
CA HIS A 35 -7.70 -11.66 7.24
C HIS A 35 -8.67 -12.82 6.93
N PRO A 36 -8.49 -13.55 5.81
CA PRO A 36 -9.28 -14.73 5.53
C PRO A 36 -9.07 -15.78 6.61
N THR A 37 -10.14 -16.47 6.98
CA THR A 37 -10.12 -17.66 7.82
C THR A 37 -9.75 -18.89 7.01
N ILE A 38 -9.46 -20.00 7.67
CA ILE A 38 -9.20 -21.27 6.96
C ILE A 38 -10.41 -21.74 6.15
N ILE A 39 -11.63 -21.46 6.63
CA ILE A 39 -12.87 -21.77 5.92
C ILE A 39 -12.98 -20.94 4.64
N ASP A 40 -12.67 -19.64 4.71
CA ASP A 40 -12.67 -18.79 3.51
C ASP A 40 -11.77 -19.35 2.40
N ILE A 41 -10.62 -19.92 2.79
CA ILE A 41 -9.66 -20.56 1.90
C ILE A 41 -10.23 -21.86 1.31
N TYR A 42 -10.80 -22.74 2.15
CA TYR A 42 -11.34 -24.03 1.73
C TYR A 42 -12.57 -23.90 0.83
N GLU A 43 -13.44 -22.94 1.11
CA GLU A 43 -14.68 -22.72 0.35
C GLU A 43 -14.46 -21.86 -0.91
N GLY A 44 -13.27 -21.28 -1.10
CA GLY A 44 -13.00 -20.38 -2.23
C GLY A 44 -13.86 -19.12 -2.17
N ASN A 45 -14.07 -18.58 -0.96
CA ASN A 45 -15.01 -17.50 -0.70
C ASN A 45 -14.60 -16.21 -1.44
N GLU A 46 -15.58 -15.36 -1.78
CA GLU A 46 -15.36 -13.99 -2.28
C GLU A 46 -14.45 -13.13 -1.36
N ASN A 47 -14.32 -13.50 -0.08
CA ASN A 47 -13.36 -12.92 0.87
C ASN A 47 -11.90 -13.01 0.42
N LEU A 48 -11.59 -13.91 -0.52
CA LEU A 48 -10.27 -14.09 -1.11
C LEU A 48 -9.97 -13.10 -2.24
N MET A 49 -10.97 -12.31 -2.66
CA MET A 49 -10.81 -11.30 -3.70
C MET A 49 -10.02 -10.10 -3.16
N THR A 50 -8.83 -9.90 -3.72
CA THR A 50 -7.93 -8.79 -3.40
C THR A 50 -8.13 -7.67 -4.42
N HIS A 51 -8.86 -6.62 -4.06
CA HIS A 51 -8.91 -5.44 -4.91
C HIS A 51 -7.54 -4.76 -4.91
N GLY A 52 -6.96 -4.62 -6.10
CA GLY A 52 -5.67 -3.94 -6.26
C GLY A 52 -4.44 -4.85 -6.22
N VAL A 53 -4.60 -6.18 -6.28
CA VAL A 53 -3.47 -7.11 -6.48
C VAL A 53 -3.66 -7.87 -7.80
N PRO A 54 -2.66 -7.93 -8.70
CA PRO A 54 -2.73 -8.74 -9.90
C PRO A 54 -2.99 -10.22 -9.60
N GLN A 55 -3.76 -10.91 -10.46
CA GLN A 55 -4.14 -12.30 -10.21
C GLN A 55 -2.95 -13.25 -10.02
N HIS A 56 -1.87 -13.03 -10.77
CA HIS A 56 -0.64 -13.82 -10.66
C HIS A 56 0.14 -13.58 -9.36
N LEU A 57 -0.18 -12.50 -8.62
CA LEU A 57 0.38 -12.15 -7.31
C LEU A 57 -0.62 -12.38 -6.16
N SER A 58 -1.67 -13.17 -6.41
CA SER A 58 -2.72 -13.50 -5.42
C SER A 58 -2.21 -14.29 -4.22
N TYR A 59 -3.10 -14.64 -3.28
CA TYR A 59 -2.76 -15.43 -2.09
C TYR A 59 -1.96 -16.71 -2.41
N SER A 60 -2.24 -17.40 -3.51
CA SER A 60 -1.50 -18.59 -3.91
C SER A 60 -0.01 -18.29 -4.16
N PHE A 61 0.29 -17.16 -4.79
CA PHE A 61 1.67 -16.69 -4.99
C PHE A 61 2.30 -16.33 -3.65
N LEU A 62 1.60 -15.56 -2.83
CA LEU A 62 2.07 -15.12 -1.53
C LEU A 62 2.42 -16.31 -0.61
N PHE A 63 1.54 -17.31 -0.53
CA PHE A 63 1.76 -18.48 0.31
C PHE A 63 2.85 -19.41 -0.22
N SER A 64 2.97 -19.55 -1.53
CA SER A 64 4.03 -20.36 -2.16
C SER A 64 5.40 -19.74 -1.98
N ASN A 65 5.48 -18.41 -1.97
CA ASN A 65 6.73 -17.65 -1.92
C ASN A 65 7.01 -17.04 -0.53
N PHE A 66 6.29 -17.45 0.51
CA PHE A 66 6.40 -16.83 1.83
C PHE A 66 7.83 -16.80 2.36
N ASN A 67 8.57 -17.92 2.28
CA ASN A 67 9.95 -17.97 2.78
C ASN A 67 10.89 -17.04 1.99
N ALA A 68 10.67 -16.86 0.68
CA ALA A 68 11.46 -15.92 -0.12
C ALA A 68 11.16 -14.47 0.28
N LEU A 69 9.88 -14.12 0.47
CA LEU A 69 9.46 -12.81 0.97
C LEU A 69 9.99 -12.55 2.39
N ALA A 70 9.95 -13.57 3.26
CA ALA A 70 10.45 -13.49 4.62
C ALA A 70 11.97 -13.28 4.64
N THR A 71 12.73 -13.96 3.77
CA THR A 71 14.18 -13.76 3.61
C THR A 71 14.51 -12.33 3.15
N MET A 72 13.64 -11.71 2.34
CA MET A 72 13.74 -10.30 1.95
C MET A 72 13.33 -9.34 3.08
N GLY A 73 12.93 -9.83 4.25
CA GLY A 73 12.37 -9.02 5.33
C GLY A 73 11.09 -8.28 4.94
N PHE A 74 10.39 -8.77 3.92
CA PHE A 74 9.24 -8.09 3.29
C PHE A 74 9.55 -6.66 2.84
N SER A 75 10.82 -6.37 2.49
CA SER A 75 11.29 -5.07 2.04
C SER A 75 11.39 -5.03 0.53
N ALA A 76 10.79 -4.03 -0.12
CA ALA A 76 10.77 -3.97 -1.59
C ALA A 76 12.17 -3.71 -2.17
N ASP A 77 13.03 -3.04 -1.40
CA ASP A 77 14.41 -2.71 -1.77
C ASP A 77 15.40 -3.87 -1.58
N ALA A 78 14.96 -5.01 -1.04
CA ALA A 78 15.82 -6.16 -0.83
C ALA A 78 16.36 -6.72 -2.16
N PRO A 79 17.65 -7.10 -2.21
CA PRO A 79 18.25 -7.63 -3.42
C PRO A 79 17.62 -8.98 -3.79
N THR A 80 17.05 -9.06 -4.99
CA THR A 80 16.48 -10.29 -5.55
C THR A 80 16.45 -10.21 -7.06
N ASP A 81 16.65 -11.35 -7.73
CA ASP A 81 16.46 -11.48 -9.17
C ASP A 81 14.98 -11.75 -9.53
N ASN A 82 14.14 -12.07 -8.53
CA ASN A 82 12.73 -12.34 -8.74
C ASN A 82 11.89 -11.07 -8.52
N LEU A 83 11.61 -10.39 -9.63
CA LEU A 83 10.86 -9.13 -9.64
C LEU A 83 9.41 -9.28 -9.16
N ASP A 84 8.81 -10.46 -9.28
CA ASP A 84 7.42 -10.68 -8.81
C ASP A 84 7.33 -10.64 -7.28
N LEU A 85 8.40 -10.99 -6.56
CA LEU A 85 8.46 -10.82 -5.09
C LEU A 85 8.43 -9.34 -4.71
N VAL A 86 9.19 -8.52 -5.43
CA VAL A 86 9.22 -7.07 -5.24
C VAL A 86 7.84 -6.48 -5.51
N LYS A 87 7.21 -6.84 -6.64
CA LYS A 87 5.86 -6.39 -6.99
C LYS A 87 4.83 -6.84 -5.96
N ALA A 88 4.92 -8.07 -5.47
CA ALA A 88 4.03 -8.57 -4.42
C ALA A 88 4.13 -7.71 -3.15
N ILE A 89 5.34 -7.34 -2.71
CA ILE A 89 5.52 -6.44 -1.55
C ILE A 89 4.81 -5.10 -1.76
N TRP A 90 4.93 -4.50 -2.95
CA TRP A 90 4.25 -3.25 -3.32
C TRP A 90 2.72 -3.36 -3.29
N TYR A 91 2.16 -4.36 -3.98
CA TYR A 91 0.72 -4.53 -4.12
C TYR A 91 0.03 -4.94 -2.82
N TRP A 92 0.67 -5.81 -2.03
CA TRP A 92 0.19 -6.20 -0.71
C TRP A 92 0.52 -5.18 0.38
N GLY A 93 1.28 -4.13 0.05
CA GLY A 93 1.65 -3.05 0.96
C GLY A 93 2.43 -3.51 2.19
N MET A 94 3.19 -4.60 2.07
CA MET A 94 3.95 -5.18 3.19
C MET A 94 5.09 -4.25 3.64
N ASP A 95 5.61 -3.44 2.72
CA ASP A 95 6.58 -2.39 3.01
C ASP A 95 5.88 -1.03 3.12
N LYS A 96 5.98 -0.40 4.30
CA LYS A 96 5.35 0.89 4.60
C LYS A 96 5.99 2.05 3.84
N GLU A 97 7.22 1.88 3.35
CA GLU A 97 7.95 2.87 2.56
C GLU A 97 7.73 2.67 1.05
N HIS A 98 7.30 1.48 0.62
CA HIS A 98 7.14 1.09 -0.79
C HIS A 98 5.77 0.46 -1.02
N SER A 99 4.74 1.31 -1.07
CA SER A 99 3.39 0.88 -1.39
C SER A 99 2.65 1.97 -2.13
N LEU A 100 1.62 1.58 -2.90
CA LEU A 100 0.63 2.51 -3.42
C LEU A 100 -0.53 2.73 -2.44
N ASN A 101 -0.50 2.06 -1.28
CA ASN A 101 -1.54 2.15 -0.28
C ASN A 101 -1.40 3.42 0.58
N LEU A 102 -2.42 4.27 0.52
CA LEU A 102 -2.50 5.50 1.29
C LEU A 102 -2.66 5.30 2.79
N ARG A 103 -2.82 4.07 3.29
CA ARG A 103 -2.77 3.78 4.73
C ARG A 103 -1.41 4.10 5.34
N TRP A 104 -0.36 4.06 4.53
CA TRP A 104 0.98 4.38 5.00
C TRP A 104 1.25 5.89 4.90
N LYS A 105 1.56 6.49 6.05
CA LYS A 105 1.86 7.92 6.14
C LYS A 105 2.99 8.36 5.19
N PRO A 106 4.11 7.62 5.02
CA PRO A 106 5.13 7.98 4.04
C PRO A 106 4.60 8.07 2.61
N VAL A 107 3.69 7.19 2.22
CA VAL A 107 3.05 7.19 0.89
C VAL A 107 2.17 8.43 0.72
N ARG A 108 1.32 8.74 1.70
CA ARG A 108 0.49 9.96 1.71
C ARG A 108 1.32 11.23 1.48
N LEU A 109 2.44 11.35 2.18
CA LEU A 109 3.33 12.50 2.07
C LEU A 109 4.00 12.57 0.69
N ASN A 110 4.47 11.44 0.15
CA ASN A 110 4.99 11.39 -1.22
C ASN A 110 3.94 11.80 -2.25
N VAL A 111 2.68 11.40 -2.07
CA VAL A 111 1.58 11.82 -2.97
C VAL A 111 1.37 13.33 -2.91
N ILE A 112 1.31 13.95 -1.71
CA ILE A 112 1.17 15.40 -1.60
C ILE A 112 2.33 16.13 -2.29
N LEU A 113 3.57 15.70 -2.06
CA LEU A 113 4.75 16.28 -2.70
C LEU A 113 4.70 16.13 -4.22
N ALA A 114 4.37 14.94 -4.73
CA ALA A 114 4.25 14.69 -6.16
C ALA A 114 3.20 15.62 -6.79
N THR A 115 2.05 15.77 -6.14
CA THR A 115 0.99 16.65 -6.63
C THR A 115 1.42 18.12 -6.63
N PHE A 116 2.14 18.57 -5.60
CA PHE A 116 2.69 19.92 -5.53
C PHE A 116 3.67 20.20 -6.67
N ILE A 117 4.62 19.30 -6.89
CA ILE A 117 5.62 19.43 -7.95
C ILE A 117 4.94 19.45 -9.33
N LEU A 118 4.05 18.50 -9.60
CA LEU A 118 3.36 18.40 -10.90
C LEU A 118 2.49 19.64 -11.18
N ALA A 119 1.79 20.17 -10.17
CA ALA A 119 1.01 21.39 -10.31
C ALA A 119 1.89 22.62 -10.63
N ASN A 120 3.05 22.76 -9.97
CA ASN A 120 3.98 23.85 -10.26
C ASN A 120 4.52 23.73 -11.70
N VAL A 121 4.90 22.52 -12.13
CA VAL A 121 5.37 22.25 -13.50
C VAL A 121 4.31 22.62 -14.54
N GLU A 122 3.06 22.19 -14.35
CA GLU A 122 1.97 22.49 -15.28
C GLU A 122 1.64 24.00 -15.36
N ASN A 123 1.86 24.73 -14.26
CA ASN A 123 1.74 26.19 -14.22
C ASN A 123 3.00 26.93 -14.72
N GLY A 124 3.98 26.21 -15.29
CA GLY A 124 5.20 26.79 -15.82
C GLY A 124 6.16 27.34 -14.76
N GLN A 125 6.01 26.91 -13.50
CA GLN A 125 6.89 27.30 -12.40
C GLN A 125 8.13 26.40 -12.37
N ALA A 126 9.29 26.99 -12.08
CA ALA A 126 10.53 26.24 -11.94
C ALA A 126 10.51 25.42 -10.64
N VAL A 127 10.75 24.10 -10.75
CA VAL A 127 10.80 23.17 -9.61
C VAL A 127 12.21 22.62 -9.35
N SER A 128 13.20 23.07 -10.12
CA SER A 128 14.60 22.61 -10.05
C SER A 128 15.28 22.90 -8.71
N GLU A 129 14.71 23.76 -7.87
CA GLU A 129 15.16 23.98 -6.49
C GLU A 129 14.85 22.79 -5.55
N TRP A 130 13.88 21.94 -5.92
CA TRP A 130 13.43 20.82 -5.08
C TRP A 130 13.69 19.46 -5.70
N VAL A 131 13.53 19.33 -7.02
CA VAL A 131 13.56 18.06 -7.75
C VAL A 131 14.42 18.20 -9.00
N SER A 132 15.22 17.17 -9.32
CA SER A 132 15.96 17.14 -10.58
C SER A 132 15.03 16.91 -11.77
N ASP A 133 15.37 17.45 -12.94
CA ASP A 133 14.58 17.23 -14.17
C ASP A 133 14.46 15.72 -14.50
N ASP A 134 15.53 14.96 -14.24
CA ASP A 134 15.57 13.50 -14.45
C ASP A 134 14.65 12.73 -13.49
N ALA A 135 14.26 13.30 -12.35
CA ALA A 135 13.32 12.68 -11.41
C ALA A 135 11.85 12.94 -11.79
N LEU A 136 11.55 13.95 -12.62
CA LEU A 136 10.17 14.28 -12.99
C LEU A 136 9.39 13.12 -13.65
N PRO A 137 9.98 12.32 -14.56
CA PRO A 137 9.31 11.14 -15.10
C PRO A 137 8.96 10.12 -14.02
N PHE A 138 9.84 9.92 -13.03
CA PHE A 138 9.59 9.03 -11.89
C PHE A 138 8.40 9.54 -11.05
N VAL A 139 8.39 10.83 -10.70
CA VAL A 139 7.31 11.46 -9.92
C VAL A 139 5.97 11.36 -10.65
N THR A 140 5.98 11.64 -11.96
CA THR A 140 4.78 11.55 -12.81
C THR A 140 4.21 10.14 -12.82
N GLN A 141 5.07 9.13 -13.02
CA GLN A 141 4.64 7.73 -13.04
C GLN A 141 4.16 7.24 -11.68
N PHE A 142 4.83 7.62 -10.58
CA PHE A 142 4.37 7.30 -9.23
C PHE A 142 2.96 7.85 -8.98
N PHE A 143 2.74 9.13 -9.30
CA PHE A 143 1.44 9.76 -9.11
C PHE A 143 0.35 9.13 -9.98
N GLN A 144 0.65 8.82 -11.24
CA GLN A 144 -0.28 8.13 -12.15
C GLN A 144 -0.62 6.71 -11.66
N ALA A 145 0.38 5.94 -11.23
CA ALA A 145 0.19 4.60 -10.67
C ALA A 145 -0.69 4.64 -9.43
N TRP A 146 -0.44 5.63 -8.56
CA TRP A 146 -1.28 5.88 -7.40
C TRP A 146 -2.73 6.21 -7.78
N CYS A 147 -2.97 7.18 -8.68
CA CYS A 147 -4.31 7.50 -9.17
C CYS A 147 -5.02 6.27 -9.77
N ALA A 148 -4.27 5.40 -10.47
CA ALA A 148 -4.82 4.16 -11.00
C ALA A 148 -5.30 3.19 -9.92
N THR A 149 -4.74 3.24 -8.69
CA THR A 149 -5.27 2.45 -7.55
C THR A 149 -6.62 2.94 -7.03
N LEU A 150 -6.95 4.22 -7.24
CA LEU A 150 -8.22 4.80 -6.80
C LEU A 150 -9.40 4.38 -7.68
N HIS A 151 -9.13 3.91 -8.90
CA HIS A 151 -10.14 3.48 -9.86
C HIS A 151 -10.68 2.09 -9.51
N LYS A 152 -11.51 2.02 -8.47
CA LYS A 152 -12.25 0.81 -8.06
C LYS A 152 -13.25 0.44 -9.17
N GLY A 153 -12.92 -0.55 -9.99
CA GLY A 153 -13.83 -1.07 -11.02
C GLY A 153 -13.23 -1.22 -12.42
N ALA A 154 -11.95 -0.86 -12.63
CA ALA A 154 -11.26 -1.32 -13.83
C ALA A 154 -11.17 -2.87 -13.77
N PRO A 155 -11.45 -3.59 -14.88
CA PRO A 155 -11.29 -5.04 -14.92
C PRO A 155 -9.90 -5.44 -14.46
N THR A 156 -9.76 -6.67 -13.95
CA THR A 156 -8.53 -7.26 -13.38
C THR A 156 -7.26 -7.14 -14.25
N ASP A 157 -7.39 -6.74 -15.51
CA ASP A 157 -6.29 -6.45 -16.44
C ASP A 157 -5.80 -4.98 -16.43
N GLY A 158 -6.34 -4.13 -15.55
CA GLY A 158 -6.06 -2.68 -15.52
C GLY A 158 -4.72 -2.24 -14.93
N PHE A 159 -3.87 -3.16 -14.45
CA PHE A 159 -2.65 -2.85 -13.69
C PHE A 159 -1.50 -2.22 -14.50
N SER A 160 -1.68 -2.00 -15.80
CA SER A 160 -0.63 -1.52 -16.71
C SER A 160 0.09 -0.24 -16.27
N VAL A 161 -0.62 0.69 -15.63
CA VAL A 161 -0.03 1.96 -15.15
C VAL A 161 0.87 1.71 -13.94
N GLN A 162 0.40 0.89 -13.00
CA GLN A 162 1.15 0.49 -11.83
C GLN A 162 2.38 -0.35 -12.22
N GLU A 163 2.21 -1.32 -13.12
CA GLU A 163 3.31 -2.16 -13.62
C GLU A 163 4.40 -1.33 -14.32
N ARG A 164 4.03 -0.31 -15.09
CA ARG A 164 4.99 0.61 -15.72
C ARG A 164 5.79 1.41 -14.69
N PHE A 165 5.12 1.90 -13.65
CA PHE A 165 5.80 2.57 -12.54
C PHE A 165 6.74 1.62 -11.82
N LEU A 166 6.29 0.40 -11.48
CA LEU A 166 7.13 -0.58 -10.79
C LEU A 166 8.34 -0.97 -11.63
N ASP A 167 8.19 -1.13 -12.95
CA ASP A 167 9.32 -1.35 -13.86
C ASP A 167 10.33 -0.20 -13.84
N THR A 168 9.83 1.04 -13.87
CA THR A 168 10.67 2.25 -13.74
C THR A 168 11.37 2.30 -12.38
N TRP A 169 10.70 1.95 -11.29
CA TRP A 169 11.29 1.95 -9.95
C TRP A 169 12.33 0.84 -9.77
N ILE A 170 12.04 -0.37 -10.27
CA ILE A 170 12.94 -1.53 -10.19
C ILE A 170 14.27 -1.22 -10.90
N HIS A 171 14.19 -0.69 -12.13
CA HIS A 171 15.36 -0.47 -12.98
C HIS A 171 15.94 0.95 -12.88
N GLY A 172 15.28 1.86 -12.16
CA GLY A 172 15.63 3.27 -12.07
C GLY A 172 16.57 3.61 -10.92
N GLU A 173 16.98 4.87 -10.92
CA GLU A 173 17.91 5.45 -9.93
C GLU A 173 17.20 6.05 -8.72
N TYR A 174 15.91 6.37 -8.88
CA TYR A 174 15.11 7.10 -7.91
C TYR A 174 14.26 6.18 -7.05
N ASP A 175 14.02 6.63 -5.84
CA ASP A 175 13.15 6.01 -4.85
C ASP A 175 12.12 7.01 -4.32
N LEU A 176 11.09 6.51 -3.64
CA LEU A 176 10.24 7.33 -2.80
C LEU A 176 11.04 8.03 -1.71
N THR A 177 10.56 9.20 -1.30
CA THR A 177 11.19 9.95 -0.23
C THR A 177 11.00 9.24 1.10
N HIS A 178 12.11 8.87 1.71
CA HIS A 178 12.16 8.29 3.04
C HIS A 178 12.08 9.41 4.08
N PHE A 179 11.13 9.29 5.02
CA PHE A 179 10.95 10.28 6.08
C PHE A 179 11.42 9.72 7.40
N SER A 180 12.47 10.31 7.97
CA SER A 180 12.86 10.02 9.35
C SER A 180 11.73 10.32 10.33
N ASN A 181 11.72 9.69 11.50
CA ASN A 181 10.77 10.01 12.57
C ASN A 181 10.75 11.51 12.95
N ARG A 182 11.87 12.21 12.77
CA ARG A 182 11.94 13.67 12.95
C ARG A 182 11.22 14.39 11.81
N GLY A 183 11.46 13.99 10.56
CA GLY A 183 10.73 14.50 9.39
C GLY A 183 9.22 14.27 9.52
N LEU A 184 8.79 13.04 9.81
CA LEU A 184 7.38 12.69 10.00
C LEU A 184 6.68 13.52 11.09
N ARG A 185 7.38 13.87 12.17
CA ARG A 185 6.85 14.74 13.24
C ARG A 185 6.73 16.19 12.80
N ARG A 186 7.70 16.72 12.06
CA ARG A 186 7.61 18.08 11.49
C ARG A 186 6.43 18.18 10.51
N LEU A 187 6.29 17.17 9.66
CA LEU A 187 5.20 17.07 8.70
C LEU A 187 3.84 16.86 9.38
N GLN A 188 3.79 16.16 10.52
CA GLN A 188 2.58 16.08 11.33
C GLN A 188 2.12 17.47 11.78
N GLY A 189 3.04 18.34 12.22
CA GLY A 189 2.68 19.71 12.62
C GLY A 189 2.05 20.54 11.50
N PHE A 190 2.37 20.26 10.23
CA PHE A 190 1.68 20.87 9.08
C PHE A 190 0.26 20.32 8.92
N VAL A 191 0.10 18.99 8.96
CA VAL A 191 -1.22 18.34 8.93
C VAL A 191 -2.10 18.79 10.10
N ASP A 192 -1.53 18.94 11.29
CA ASP A 192 -2.23 19.40 12.49
C ASP A 192 -2.72 20.86 12.34
N LYS A 193 -1.95 21.73 11.69
CA LYS A 193 -2.39 23.10 11.39
C LYS A 193 -3.57 23.12 10.43
N LEU A 194 -3.55 22.26 9.42
CA LEU A 194 -4.70 22.04 8.54
C LEU A 194 -5.89 21.43 9.30
N LEU A 195 -5.64 20.58 10.31
CA LEU A 195 -6.66 19.98 11.17
C LEU A 195 -7.39 21.02 12.02
N VAL A 196 -6.64 21.90 12.68
CA VAL A 196 -7.18 22.94 13.59
C VAL A 196 -8.02 23.97 12.87
N ALA A 197 -7.71 24.27 11.61
CA ALA A 197 -8.40 25.32 10.87
C ALA A 197 -9.79 24.90 10.32
N ASP A 198 -10.25 23.67 10.62
CA ASP A 198 -11.58 23.09 10.37
C ASP A 198 -12.33 23.69 9.16
N HIS A 199 -11.77 23.46 7.98
CA HIS A 199 -12.11 24.14 6.73
C HIS A 199 -13.41 23.65 6.07
N GLY A 200 -14.38 23.12 6.81
CA GLY A 200 -15.61 22.57 6.22
C GLY A 200 -15.36 21.36 5.30
N ILE A 201 -14.23 20.67 5.47
CA ILE A 201 -13.95 19.39 4.80
C ILE A 201 -14.86 18.33 5.44
N ASN A 202 -16.11 18.30 4.98
CA ASN A 202 -17.14 17.34 5.40
C ASN A 202 -17.20 16.11 4.49
N LYS A 203 -16.31 16.04 3.49
CA LYS A 203 -16.28 14.94 2.53
C LYS A 203 -15.53 13.74 3.11
N SER A 204 -16.08 12.55 2.88
CA SER A 204 -15.40 11.32 3.25
C SER A 204 -14.15 11.12 2.40
N SER A 205 -13.20 10.32 2.90
CA SER A 205 -12.04 9.90 2.11
C SER A 205 -12.47 9.26 0.78
N THR A 206 -13.57 8.50 0.78
CA THR A 206 -14.11 7.83 -0.42
C THR A 206 -14.64 8.81 -1.47
N ASP A 207 -15.29 9.90 -1.06
CA ASP A 207 -15.74 10.95 -1.98
C ASP A 207 -14.55 11.64 -2.66
N LEU A 208 -13.49 11.86 -1.89
CA LEU A 208 -12.26 12.46 -2.36
C LEU A 208 -11.48 11.52 -3.30
N GLU A 209 -11.44 10.20 -3.04
CA GLU A 209 -10.88 9.21 -3.99
C GLU A 209 -11.59 9.28 -5.33
N THR A 210 -12.92 9.35 -5.29
CA THR A 210 -13.76 9.41 -6.50
C THR A 210 -13.53 10.71 -7.27
N ALA A 211 -13.30 11.82 -6.58
CA ALA A 211 -12.97 13.09 -7.21
C ALA A 211 -11.59 13.05 -7.87
N LEU A 212 -10.58 12.57 -7.13
CA LEU A 212 -9.20 12.42 -7.60
C LEU A 212 -9.10 11.49 -8.82
N SER A 213 -9.85 10.38 -8.83
CA SER A 213 -9.85 9.44 -9.94
C SER A 213 -10.40 10.05 -11.23
N LYS A 214 -11.32 11.02 -11.14
CA LYS A 214 -12.00 11.61 -12.32
C LYS A 214 -11.32 12.87 -12.84
N MET A 215 -10.20 13.30 -12.27
CA MET A 215 -9.57 14.57 -12.64
C MET A 215 -8.89 14.51 -14.00
N SER A 216 -9.16 15.51 -14.82
CA SER A 216 -8.30 15.83 -15.98
C SER A 216 -6.95 16.43 -15.51
N PRO A 217 -5.90 16.41 -16.35
CA PRO A 217 -4.62 17.05 -16.03
C PRO A 217 -4.78 18.52 -15.57
N GLY A 218 -5.58 19.32 -16.28
CA GLY A 218 -5.82 20.72 -15.89
C GLY A 218 -6.47 20.88 -14.52
N GLN A 219 -7.39 19.97 -14.14
CA GLN A 219 -7.97 19.96 -12.79
C GLN A 219 -6.95 19.52 -11.74
N LEU A 220 -6.04 18.61 -12.10
CA LEU A 220 -4.98 18.18 -11.21
C LEU A 220 -4.01 19.34 -10.89
N SER A 221 -3.64 20.15 -11.87
CA SER A 221 -2.82 21.34 -11.62
C SER A 221 -3.52 22.36 -10.73
N GLN A 222 -4.81 22.60 -10.96
CA GLN A 222 -5.56 23.61 -10.20
C GLN A 222 -5.94 23.16 -8.78
N HIS A 223 -6.25 21.88 -8.61
CA HIS A 223 -6.92 21.37 -7.41
C HIS A 223 -6.27 20.13 -6.81
N GLY A 224 -5.31 19.50 -7.49
CA GLY A 224 -4.71 18.23 -7.07
C GLY A 224 -4.04 18.33 -5.70
N VAL A 225 -3.25 19.38 -5.46
CA VAL A 225 -2.55 19.60 -4.19
C VAL A 225 -3.56 19.68 -3.05
N ALA A 226 -4.56 20.52 -3.23
CA ALA A 226 -5.66 20.68 -2.29
C ALA A 226 -6.34 19.34 -2.00
N LEU A 227 -6.72 18.58 -3.03
CA LEU A 227 -7.42 17.31 -2.83
C LEU A 227 -6.54 16.22 -2.23
N ALA A 228 -5.26 16.14 -2.57
CA ALA A 228 -4.32 15.22 -1.94
C ALA A 228 -4.21 15.54 -0.45
N VAL A 229 -4.13 16.82 -0.08
CA VAL A 229 -4.12 17.28 1.31
C VAL A 229 -5.44 16.97 2.01
N GLN A 230 -6.60 17.28 1.40
CA GLN A 230 -7.91 16.96 1.97
C GLN A 230 -8.10 15.46 2.16
N TYR A 231 -7.66 14.66 1.21
CA TYR A 231 -7.73 13.21 1.29
C TYR A 231 -6.92 12.71 2.49
N CYS A 232 -5.68 13.19 2.63
CA CYS A 232 -4.84 12.84 3.77
C CYS A 232 -5.47 13.29 5.10
N TYR A 233 -6.05 14.50 5.15
CA TYR A 233 -6.81 14.99 6.30
C TYR A 233 -7.99 14.08 6.64
N ALA A 234 -8.83 13.76 5.65
CA ALA A 234 -10.04 12.96 5.85
C ALA A 234 -9.67 11.55 6.34
N PHE A 235 -8.60 10.99 5.76
CA PHE A 235 -8.06 9.71 6.16
C PHE A 235 -7.57 9.71 7.62
N GLU A 236 -6.77 10.69 8.03
CA GLU A 236 -6.32 10.81 9.44
C GLU A 236 -7.50 11.03 10.39
N LYS A 237 -8.49 11.83 10.02
CA LYS A 237 -9.69 12.08 10.83
C LYS A 237 -10.54 10.82 11.02
N GLU A 238 -10.78 10.06 9.94
CA GLU A 238 -11.50 8.79 9.98
C GLU A 238 -10.78 7.74 10.83
N HIS A 239 -9.43 7.74 10.80
CA HIS A 239 -8.61 6.78 11.54
C HIS A 239 -8.21 7.21 12.95
N ALA A 240 -8.27 8.50 13.31
CA ALA A 240 -8.04 8.97 14.68
C ALA A 240 -9.19 8.58 15.63
N HIS A 241 -10.41 8.45 15.10
CA HIS A 241 -11.61 8.09 15.87
C HIS A 241 -11.91 6.59 15.87
N GLY A 242 -11.38 5.86 14.89
CA GLY A 242 -11.34 4.40 14.94
C GLY A 242 -10.13 3.99 15.76
N HIS A 243 -10.33 3.55 17.00
CA HIS A 243 -9.35 2.67 17.66
C HIS A 243 -8.81 1.70 16.61
N GLU A 244 -7.49 1.49 16.58
CA GLU A 244 -6.89 0.35 15.92
C GLU A 244 -7.48 -0.93 16.55
N ILE A 245 -8.72 -1.28 16.18
CA ILE A 245 -9.32 -2.60 16.37
C ILE A 245 -8.66 -3.49 15.33
N GLY A 246 -7.34 -3.59 15.45
CA GLY A 246 -6.48 -4.56 14.81
C GLY A 246 -5.85 -5.45 15.87
N ALA A 247 -6.43 -5.53 17.08
CA ALA A 247 -6.22 -6.66 17.95
C ALA A 247 -6.80 -7.89 17.23
N GLU A 248 -5.88 -8.54 16.51
CA GLU A 248 -5.84 -9.87 15.95
C GLU A 248 -6.72 -10.88 16.68
N ASN A 249 -8.03 -10.82 16.49
CA ASN A 249 -8.84 -12.00 16.62
C ASN A 249 -8.84 -12.68 15.25
N MET A 250 -7.68 -13.24 14.86
CA MET A 250 -7.74 -14.44 14.02
C MET A 250 -8.57 -15.43 14.82
N VAL A 251 -9.83 -15.59 14.42
CA VAL A 251 -10.72 -16.57 15.04
C VAL A 251 -10.11 -17.93 14.72
N VAL A 252 -9.34 -18.44 15.68
CA VAL A 252 -8.89 -19.82 15.72
C VAL A 252 -10.08 -20.64 16.24
N ASP A 253 -10.24 -21.81 15.65
CA ASP A 253 -11.24 -22.85 15.94
C ASP A 253 -12.64 -22.62 15.40
N THR A 254 -12.83 -23.14 14.18
CA THR A 254 -14.05 -23.88 13.87
C THR A 254 -13.66 -25.35 13.78
N ASP A 255 -14.17 -26.18 14.69
CA ASP A 255 -13.97 -27.63 14.63
C ASP A 255 -14.60 -28.17 13.33
N LEU A 256 -13.78 -28.43 12.31
CA LEU A 256 -14.23 -29.05 11.08
C LEU A 256 -14.31 -30.57 11.27
N SER A 257 -15.41 -31.18 10.82
CA SER A 257 -15.52 -32.64 10.84
C SER A 257 -14.62 -33.27 9.78
N LEU A 258 -14.30 -34.56 9.93
CA LEU A 258 -13.57 -35.30 8.89
C LEU A 258 -14.29 -35.30 7.53
N ASP A 259 -15.63 -35.27 7.54
CA ASP A 259 -16.44 -35.18 6.33
C ASP A 259 -16.27 -33.82 5.63
N ASP A 260 -16.10 -32.74 6.41
CA ASP A 260 -15.81 -31.41 5.87
C ASP A 260 -14.40 -31.37 5.26
N LEU A 261 -13.40 -31.89 5.98
CA LEU A 261 -12.02 -31.97 5.48
C LEU A 261 -11.88 -32.83 4.23
N ALA A 262 -12.71 -33.87 4.08
CA ALA A 262 -12.74 -34.72 2.89
C ALA A 262 -13.30 -34.01 1.64
N ARG A 263 -14.04 -32.92 1.81
CA ARG A 263 -14.60 -32.10 0.71
C ARG A 263 -13.67 -30.98 0.27
N VAL A 264 -12.66 -30.65 1.05
CA VAL A 264 -11.67 -29.63 0.69
C VAL A 264 -10.90 -30.06 -0.55
N ASP A 265 -10.79 -29.18 -1.53
CA ASP A 265 -9.91 -29.39 -2.69
C ASP A 265 -8.46 -29.10 -2.31
N TRP A 266 -7.81 -30.07 -1.65
CA TRP A 266 -6.41 -30.00 -1.24
C TRP A 266 -5.42 -29.85 -2.41
N GLY A 267 -5.86 -30.18 -3.63
CA GLY A 267 -5.07 -30.05 -4.85
C GLY A 267 -5.14 -28.66 -5.48
N CYS A 268 -6.07 -27.79 -5.04
CA CYS A 268 -6.18 -26.47 -5.62
C CYS A 268 -4.92 -25.63 -5.30
N PRO A 269 -4.47 -24.73 -6.20
CA PRO A 269 -3.24 -23.96 -6.01
C PRO A 269 -3.20 -23.16 -4.70
N LEU A 270 -4.36 -22.66 -4.25
CA LEU A 270 -4.43 -21.86 -3.03
C LEU A 270 -4.24 -22.71 -1.77
N VAL A 271 -4.95 -23.84 -1.65
CA VAL A 271 -4.84 -24.72 -0.48
C VAL A 271 -3.47 -25.40 -0.45
N SER A 272 -2.98 -25.87 -1.60
CA SER A 272 -1.66 -26.52 -1.69
C SER A 272 -0.51 -25.56 -1.34
N SER A 273 -0.56 -24.31 -1.81
CA SER A 273 0.45 -23.30 -1.45
C SER A 273 0.44 -22.91 0.04
N LEU A 274 -0.72 -22.98 0.69
CA LEU A 274 -0.83 -22.77 2.13
C LEU A 274 -0.04 -23.84 2.92
N LEU A 275 0.00 -25.08 2.42
CA LEU A 275 0.74 -26.20 3.03
C LEU A 275 2.27 -26.14 2.85
N THR A 276 2.79 -25.21 2.03
CA THR A 276 4.24 -24.97 1.93
C THR A 276 4.81 -24.61 3.31
N ASP A 277 5.84 -25.35 3.74
CA ASP A 277 6.47 -25.19 5.05
C ASP A 277 6.99 -23.78 5.27
N VAL A 278 6.75 -23.24 6.47
CA VAL A 278 7.38 -22.01 6.92
C VAL A 278 8.75 -22.34 7.50
N ASP A 279 9.79 -21.74 6.94
CA ASP A 279 11.15 -21.95 7.41
C ASP A 279 11.39 -21.15 8.70
N SER A 280 11.32 -21.84 9.83
CA SER A 280 11.56 -21.28 11.17
C SER A 280 12.99 -20.79 11.42
N SER A 281 13.94 -21.08 10.52
CA SER A 281 15.32 -20.58 10.62
C SER A 281 15.49 -19.16 10.09
N ILE A 282 14.49 -18.64 9.35
CA ILE A 282 14.50 -17.27 8.85
C ILE A 282 14.33 -16.31 10.04
N PRO A 283 15.24 -15.33 10.23
CA PRO A 283 15.11 -14.33 11.29
C PRO A 283 13.80 -13.55 11.19
N ALA A 284 13.34 -12.98 12.31
CA ALA A 284 12.19 -12.08 12.26
C ALA A 284 12.47 -10.90 11.31
N PRO A 285 11.46 -10.34 10.62
CA PRO A 285 11.69 -9.27 9.63
C PRO A 285 12.46 -8.05 10.17
N VAL A 286 12.30 -7.75 11.46
CA VAL A 286 13.00 -6.65 12.14
C VAL A 286 14.49 -6.89 12.33
N ASP A 287 14.91 -8.15 12.30
CA ASP A 287 16.30 -8.59 12.48
C ASP A 287 17.05 -8.75 11.16
N ILE A 288 16.34 -8.70 10.02
CA ILE A 288 16.95 -8.79 8.70
C ILE A 288 17.56 -7.43 8.34
N PRO A 289 18.89 -7.36 8.14
CA PRO A 289 19.55 -6.10 7.81
C PRO A 289 19.00 -5.54 6.51
N ARG A 290 18.58 -4.27 6.55
CA ARG A 290 18.19 -3.58 5.32
C ARG A 290 19.40 -3.35 4.42
N PRO A 291 19.21 -3.27 3.10
CA PRO A 291 20.29 -3.00 2.15
C PRO A 291 21.07 -1.74 2.52
N VAL A 292 22.40 -1.82 2.48
CA VAL A 292 23.30 -0.69 2.80
C VAL A 292 23.21 0.41 1.74
N LYS A 293 22.93 0.04 0.49
CA LYS A 293 22.79 0.97 -0.63
C LYS A 293 21.32 1.11 -1.02
N ARG A 294 20.73 2.25 -0.66
CA ARG A 294 19.41 2.66 -1.16
C ARG A 294 19.55 3.46 -2.45
N ARG A 295 18.51 3.42 -3.28
CA ARG A 295 18.32 4.35 -4.40
C ARG A 295 18.21 5.79 -3.87
N ALA A 296 18.48 6.78 -4.72
CA ALA A 296 18.38 8.18 -4.31
C ALA A 296 16.90 8.57 -4.17
N PRO A 297 16.47 9.24 -3.09
CA PRO A 297 15.10 9.70 -3.01
C PRO A 297 14.85 10.76 -4.11
N TRP A 298 13.68 10.72 -4.74
CA TRP A 298 13.32 11.65 -5.83
C TRP A 298 13.28 13.12 -5.36
N ILE A 299 13.04 13.35 -4.06
CA ILE A 299 13.22 14.64 -3.39
C ILE A 299 13.89 14.41 -2.02
N SER A 300 14.81 15.29 -1.64
CA SER A 300 15.46 15.18 -0.33
C SER A 300 14.46 15.45 0.81
N THR A 301 14.68 14.87 1.99
CA THR A 301 13.84 15.14 3.17
C THR A 301 13.81 16.62 3.52
N ASP A 302 14.92 17.35 3.35
CA ASP A 302 15.00 18.78 3.66
C ASP A 302 14.19 19.61 2.66
N ALA A 303 14.27 19.31 1.35
CA ALA A 303 13.45 19.97 0.34
C ALA A 303 11.95 19.67 0.54
N ALA A 304 11.60 18.41 0.87
CA ALA A 304 10.23 18.05 1.21
C ALA A 304 9.71 18.88 2.39
N VAL A 305 10.49 18.98 3.48
CA VAL A 305 10.12 19.80 4.64
C VAL A 305 9.99 21.29 4.28
N ASP A 306 10.87 21.83 3.45
CA ASP A 306 10.76 23.22 2.97
C ASP A 306 9.45 23.47 2.23
N ILE A 307 9.06 22.55 1.33
CA ILE A 307 7.77 22.61 0.64
C ILE A 307 6.62 22.65 1.65
N PHE A 308 6.58 21.71 2.59
CA PHE A 308 5.49 21.61 3.56
C PHE A 308 5.44 22.78 4.55
N GLU A 309 6.59 23.32 4.99
CA GLU A 309 6.61 24.37 6.01
C GLU A 309 6.50 25.79 5.42
N ARG A 310 6.95 26.00 4.18
CA ARG A 310 7.10 27.35 3.61
C ARG A 310 6.30 27.60 2.34
N LYS A 311 6.06 26.57 1.52
CA LYS A 311 5.45 26.73 0.19
C LYS A 311 3.99 26.31 0.18
N LEU A 312 3.66 25.26 0.93
CA LEU A 312 2.29 24.90 1.27
C LEU A 312 1.86 25.72 2.49
N ASN A 313 1.53 27.00 2.32
CA ASN A 313 0.85 27.72 3.40
C ASN A 313 -0.61 27.25 3.49
N VAL A 314 -1.12 27.10 4.72
CA VAL A 314 -2.50 26.72 5.01
C VAL A 314 -3.49 27.65 4.29
N ASP A 315 -3.20 28.95 4.26
CA ASP A 315 -4.08 29.93 3.60
C ASP A 315 -4.18 29.72 2.08
N ASP A 316 -3.10 29.30 1.44
CA ASP A 316 -3.09 29.06 -0.02
C ASP A 316 -3.79 27.75 -0.36
N VAL A 317 -3.55 26.72 0.45
CA VAL A 317 -4.31 25.46 0.38
C VAL A 317 -5.80 25.72 0.62
N GLN A 318 -6.15 26.64 1.52
CA GLN A 318 -7.54 27.04 1.77
C GLN A 318 -8.18 27.74 0.56
N LYS A 319 -7.49 28.69 -0.07
CA LYS A 319 -8.01 29.33 -1.30
C LYS A 319 -8.23 28.33 -2.42
N MET A 320 -7.37 27.31 -2.52
CA MET A 320 -7.56 26.23 -3.47
C MET A 320 -8.84 25.43 -3.18
N PHE A 321 -9.32 25.37 -1.93
CA PHE A 321 -10.57 24.69 -1.57
C PHE A 321 -11.82 25.45 -1.99
N GLU A 322 -11.82 26.78 -1.89
CA GLU A 322 -12.99 27.62 -2.21
C GLU A 322 -13.40 27.50 -3.69
N GLY A 323 -12.47 27.13 -4.57
CA GLY A 323 -12.73 26.91 -6.00
C GLY A 323 -13.24 25.51 -6.36
N ILE A 324 -13.23 24.55 -5.42
CA ILE A 324 -13.56 23.15 -5.68
C ILE A 324 -15.06 22.92 -5.42
N ALA A 325 -15.89 23.30 -6.39
CA ALA A 325 -17.28 22.84 -6.46
C ALA A 325 -17.31 21.41 -7.04
N ILE A 326 -17.02 20.42 -6.20
CA ILE A 326 -17.30 19.00 -6.50
C ILE A 326 -18.69 18.65 -5.97
#